data_AF-A0A514LI07-F1
#
_entry.id   AF-A0A514LI07-F1
#
_cell.length_a   1.000
_cell.length_b   1.000
_cell.length_c   1.000
_cell.angle_alpha   90.00
_cell.angle_beta   90.00
_cell.angle_gamma   90.00
#
_symmetry.space_group_name_H-M   'P 1'
#
loop_
_entity.id
_entity.type
_entity.pdbx_description
1 polymer ?
#
loop_
_entity_poly.entity_id
_entity_poly.type
_entity_poly.pdbx_seq_one_letter_code
_entity_poly.pdbx_strand_id
1 'polypeptide(L)' 'MNHRICWSSLEYGTWSFYLAATEHGLCYMGSPNLSFEELKSWADRAVANVQLVRDDRGMHPYLKEEGLK' A
#
# COMPACT_ATOMS: atom_id res chain seq x y z
N MET A 1 -9.61 5.32 18.59
CA MET A 1 -9.75 5.65 17.15
C MET A 1 -9.00 4.57 16.38
N ASN A 2 -9.62 3.95 15.37
CA ASN A 2 -8.92 3.01 14.50
C ASN A 2 -8.14 3.81 13.46
N HIS A 3 -6.86 3.50 13.29
CA HIS A 3 -6.05 4.15 12.25
C HIS A 3 -6.31 3.46 10.92
N ARG A 4 -6.66 4.21 9.87
CA ARG A 4 -6.91 3.63 8.55
C ARG A 4 -5.68 3.76 7.67
N ILE A 5 -5.29 2.66 7.04
CA ILE A 5 -4.31 2.63 5.96
C ILE A 5 -5.01 2.15 4.70
N CYS A 6 -5.02 2.98 3.66
CA CYS A 6 -5.51 2.61 2.35
C CYS A 6 -4.43 1.83 1.60
N TRP A 7 -4.80 0.81 0.85
CA TRP A 7 -3.86 0.03 0.05
C TRP A 7 -4.40 -0.30 -1.34
N SER A 8 -3.49 -0.57 -2.27
CA SER A 8 -3.77 -1.08 -3.60
C SER A 8 -2.60 -1.90 -4.11
N SER A 9 -2.85 -2.76 -5.09
CA SER A 9 -1.80 -3.44 -5.85
C SER A 9 -1.37 -2.60 -7.05
N LEU A 10 -0.07 -2.62 -7.35
CA LEU A 10 0.52 -2.06 -8.57
C LEU A 10 1.16 -3.21 -9.36
N GLU A 11 0.78 -3.33 -10.62
CA GLU A 11 1.41 -4.24 -11.58
C GLU A 11 2.41 -3.42 -12.42
N TYR A 12 3.68 -3.84 -12.43
CA TYR A 12 4.73 -3.22 -13.21
C TYR A 12 5.59 -4.29 -13.88
N GLY A 13 5.39 -4.47 -15.19
CA GLY A 13 6.04 -5.54 -15.95
C GLY A 13 5.64 -6.93 -15.45
N THR A 14 6.61 -7.68 -14.92
CA THR A 14 6.40 -9.01 -14.31
C THR A 14 6.33 -8.96 -12.78
N TRP A 15 6.31 -7.76 -12.21
CA TRP A 15 6.29 -7.53 -10.78
C TRP A 15 4.94 -7.00 -10.33
N SER A 16 4.46 -7.54 -9.21
CA SER A 16 3.31 -7.04 -8.47
C SER A 16 3.78 -6.47 -7.14
N PHE A 17 3.23 -5.33 -6.74
CA PHE A 17 3.58 -4.64 -5.50
C PHE A 17 2.32 -4.33 -4.71
N TYR A 18 2.41 -4.38 -3.40
CA TYR A 18 1.39 -3.79 -2.52
C TYR A 18 1.88 -2.44 -2.02
N LEU A 19 1.12 -1.38 -2.29
CA LEU A 19 1.38 -0.05 -1.77
C LEU A 19 0.34 0.29 -0.71
N ALA A 20 0.76 1.05 0.31
CA ALA A 20 -0.15 1.52 1.36
C ALA A 20 0.14 2.98 1.72
N ALA A 21 -0.93 3.73 1.96
CA ALA A 21 -0.89 5.14 2.29
C ALA A 21 -1.83 5.48 3.45
N THR A 22 -1.45 6.50 4.21
CA THR A 22 -2.31 7.18 5.19
C THR A 22 -2.83 8.49 4.59
N GLU A 23 -3.63 9.23 5.36
CA GLU A 23 -4.01 10.61 5.01
C GLU A 23 -2.81 11.56 4.84
N HIS A 24 -1.64 11.19 5.38
CA HIS A 24 -0.40 11.98 5.28
C HIS A 24 0.51 11.59 4.11
N GLY A 25 0.18 10.53 3.36
CA GLY A 25 1.01 10.07 2.23
C GLY A 25 1.28 8.57 2.20
N LEU A 26 2.04 8.15 1.19
CA LEU A 26 2.56 6.79 1.04
C LEU A 26 3.46 6.43 2.24
N CYS A 27 3.14 5.34 2.92
CA CYS A 27 3.86 4.88 4.11
C CYS A 27 4.45 3.47 3.95
N TYR A 28 4.09 2.75 2.88
CA TYR A 28 4.59 1.41 2.60
C TYR A 28 4.62 1.12 1.10
N MET A 29 5.68 0.43 0.69
CA MET A 29 5.81 -0.24 -0.60
C MET A 29 6.38 -1.63 -0.33
N GLY A 30 5.62 -2.67 -0.65
CA GLY A 30 6.06 -4.05 -0.51
C GLY A 30 7.13 -4.39 -1.53
N SER A 31 7.88 -5.46 -1.28
CA SER A 31 8.82 -5.99 -2.27
C SER A 31 8.06 -6.64 -3.45
N PRO A 32 8.70 -6.78 -4.62
CA PRO A 32 8.10 -7.41 -5.79
C PRO A 32 7.57 -8.81 -5.51
N ASN A 33 6.38 -9.12 -6.02
CA ASN A 33 5.74 -10.44 -6.02
C ASN A 33 5.49 -11.04 -4.63
N LEU A 34 5.45 -10.20 -3.60
CA LEU A 34 5.10 -10.62 -2.25
C LEU A 34 3.59 -10.72 -2.06
N SER A 35 3.19 -11.50 -1.06
CA SER A 35 1.78 -11.73 -0.75
C SER A 35 1.19 -10.56 0.05
N PHE A 36 -0.15 -10.48 0.05
CA PHE A 36 -0.89 -9.55 0.89
C PHE A 36 -0.62 -9.73 2.39
N GLU A 37 -0.20 -10.92 2.84
CA GLU A 37 0.10 -11.19 4.24
C GLU A 37 1.28 -10.37 4.77
N GLU A 38 2.24 -10.00 3.93
CA GLU A 38 3.35 -9.15 4.34
C GLU A 38 2.92 -7.71 4.59
N LEU A 39 2.06 -7.16 3.74
CA LEU A 39 1.42 -5.87 3.99
C LEU A 39 0.66 -5.89 5.32
N LYS A 40 -0.12 -6.95 5.57
CA LYS A 40 -0.87 -7.10 6.82
C LYS A 40 0.07 -7.16 8.03
N SER A 41 1.09 -8.02 7.98
CA SER A 41 2.06 -8.19 9.05
C SER A 41 2.85 -6.91 9.34
N TRP A 42 3.18 -6.14 8.30
CA TRP A 42 3.78 -4.82 8.45
C TRP A 42 2.80 -3.84 9.12
N ALA A 43 1.56 -3.76 8.67
CA ALA A 43 0.57 -2.82 9.19
C ALA A 43 0.29 -3.07 10.68
N ASP A 44 0.09 -4.32 11.07
CA ASP A 44 -0.12 -4.73 12.47
C ASP A 44 1.06 -4.33 13.39
N ARG A 45 2.28 -4.28 12.86
CA ARG A 45 3.49 -3.86 13.59
C ARG A 45 3.69 -2.34 13.58
N ALA A 46 3.30 -1.68 12.50
CA ALA A 46 3.53 -0.25 12.30
C ALA A 46 2.56 0.61 13.11
N VAL A 47 1.30 0.19 13.23
CA VAL A 47 0.25 0.99 13.86
C VAL A 47 -0.69 0.10 14.69
N ALA A 48 -0.84 0.43 15.98
CA ALA A 48 -1.78 -0.28 16.85
C ALA A 48 -3.23 -0.02 16.42
N ASN A 49 -4.05 -1.08 16.38
CA ASN A 49 -5.47 -1.02 15.98
C ASN A 49 -5.68 -0.43 14.57
N VAL A 50 -4.84 -0.85 13.63
CA VAL A 50 -4.93 -0.42 12.23
C VAL A 50 -6.04 -1.16 11.48
N GLN A 51 -6.72 -0.46 10.59
CA GLN A 51 -7.63 -1.01 9.60
C GLN A 51 -7.02 -0.83 8.21
N LEU A 52 -6.60 -1.94 7.58
CA LEU A 52 -6.25 -1.97 6.17
C LEU A 52 -7.53 -1.94 5.33
N VAL A 53 -7.64 -0.97 4.43
CA VAL A 53 -8.78 -0.80 3.53
C VAL A 53 -8.28 -0.75 2.10
N ARG A 54 -8.79 -1.62 1.24
CA ARG A 54 -8.48 -1.52 -0.20
C ARG A 54 -9.18 -0.29 -0.77
N ASP A 55 -8.42 0.60 -1.38
CA ASP A 55 -8.95 1.80 -2.02
C ASP A 55 -8.14 2.14 -3.28
N ASP A 56 -8.44 1.45 -4.38
CA ASP A 56 -7.69 1.63 -5.64
C ASP A 56 -7.85 3.06 -6.20
N ARG A 57 -8.96 3.75 -5.90
CA ARG A 57 -9.21 5.14 -6.32
C ARG A 57 -8.38 6.13 -5.52
N GLY A 58 -8.40 6.01 -4.19
CA GLY A 58 -7.58 6.85 -3.30
C GLY A 58 -6.08 6.60 -3.48
N MET A 59 -5.70 5.39 -3.91
CA MET A 59 -4.32 5.03 -4.18
C MET A 59 -3.82 5.46 -5.56
N HIS A 60 -4.70 5.88 -6.47
CA HIS A 60 -4.33 6.27 -7.84
C HIS A 60 -3.12 7.22 -7.94
N PRO A 61 -2.95 8.25 -7.08
CA PRO A 61 -1.78 9.13 -7.12
C PRO A 61 -0.45 8.42 -6.88
N TYR A 62 -0.45 7.30 -6.16
CA TYR A 62 0.76 6.53 -5.83
C TYR A 62 1.00 5.36 -6.80
N LEU A 63 -0.02 4.97 -7.56
CA LEU A 63 0.05 3.89 -8.55
C LEU A 63 0.48 4.41 -9.93
N LYS A 64 0.43 5.73 -10.15
CA LYS A 64 0.74 6.32 -11.44
C LYS A 64 2.24 6.53 -11.57
N GLU A 65 2.79 5.98 -12.64
CA GLU A 65 4.20 6.05 -13.05
C GLU A 65 4.58 7.43 -13.61
N GLU A 66 4.08 8.54 -13.03
CA GLU A 66 4.37 9.90 -13.51
C GLU A 66 5.73 10.38 -12.99
N GLY A 67 6.82 9.65 -13.29
CA GLY A 67 8.15 10.07 -12.82
C GLY A 67 9.35 9.18 -13.10
N LEU A 68 9.20 7.97 -13.66
CA LEU A 68 10.35 7.19 -14.12
C LEU A 68 10.55 7.42 -15.63
N LYS A 69 11.28 8.49 -15.95
CA LYS A 69 12.03 8.60 -17.20
C LYS A 69 13.48 8.26 -16.95
#